data_AF-A0A9E2VWF8-F1
#
_entry.id   AF-A0A9E2VWF8-F1
#
_cell.length_a   1.000
_cell.length_b   1.000
_cell.length_c   1.000
_cell.angle_alpha   90.00
_cell.angle_beta   90.00
_cell.angle_gamma   90.00
#
_symmetry.space_group_name_H-M   'P 1'
#
loop_
_entity.id
_entity.type
_entity.pdbx_description
1 polymer ?
#
loop_
_entity_poly.entity_id
_entity_poly.type
_entity_poly.pdbx_seq_one_letter_code
_entity_poly.pdbx_strand_id
1 'polypeptide(L)' 'AKVTTGTNSVRLLLVSGLPLGEPIARYGPFVMNTEQEIEQTLLELRQGTFVTT' A
#
# COMPACT_ATOMS: atom_id res chain seq x y z
N ALA A 1 21.27 -9.65 7.26
CA ALA A 1 20.72 -10.68 6.36
C ALA A 1 21.85 -11.29 5.56
N LYS A 2 21.96 -12.62 5.48
CA LYS A 2 22.93 -13.31 4.61
C LYS A 2 22.17 -13.88 3.42
N VAL A 3 22.57 -13.48 2.21
CA VAL A 3 22.03 -14.02 0.96
C VAL A 3 23.11 -14.87 0.32
N THR A 4 22.77 -16.10 -0.05
CA THR A 4 23.65 -17.02 -0.78
C THR A 4 23.00 -17.41 -2.09
N THR A 5 23.75 -17.28 -3.19
CA THR A 5 23.32 -17.70 -4.52
C THR A 5 24.08 -18.95 -4.94
N GLY A 6 23.43 -19.82 -5.71
CA GLY A 6 24.05 -20.98 -6.33
C GLY A 6 24.75 -20.62 -7.63
N THR A 7 24.61 -21.47 -8.65
CA THR A 7 25.27 -21.35 -9.96
C THR A 7 24.72 -20.23 -10.86
N ASN A 8 23.50 -19.74 -10.59
CA ASN A 8 22.83 -18.75 -11.43
C ASN A 8 22.76 -17.38 -10.74
N SER A 9 22.83 -16.32 -11.56
CA SER A 9 22.64 -14.94 -11.12
C SER A 9 21.21 -14.71 -10.61
N VAL A 10 21.07 -13.92 -9.54
CA VAL A 10 19.76 -13.50 -9.01
C VAL A 10 19.64 -11.98 -9.03
N ARG A 11 18.41 -11.50 -9.18
CA ARG A 11 18.04 -10.10 -8.93
C ARG A 11 17.13 -10.08 -7.73
N LEU A 12 17.45 -9.22 -6.75
CA LEU A 12 16.69 -9.11 -5.51
C LEU A 12 16.46 -7.64 -5.16
N LEU A 13 15.33 -7.39 -4.49
CA LEU A 13 15.03 -6.13 -3.84
C LEU A 13 14.87 -6.42 -2.34
N LEU A 14 15.72 -5.80 -1.52
CA LEU A 14 15.58 -5.81 -0.08
C LEU A 14 14.87 -4.52 0.35
N VAL A 15 13.69 -4.65 0.96
CA VAL A 15 12.94 -3.52 1.51
C VAL A 15 12.77 -3.76 3.00
N SER A 16 13.06 -2.73 3.79
CA SER A 16 12.84 -2.70 5.23
C SER A 16 12.26 -1.35 5.62
N GLY A 17 11.33 -1.36 6.58
CA GLY A 17 10.74 -0.15 7.12
C GLY A 17 10.33 -0.35 8.57
N LEU A 18 10.27 0.74 9.33
CA LEU A 18 9.68 0.74 10.66
C LEU A 18 8.16 0.52 10.52
N PRO A 19 7.53 -0.36 11.31
CA PRO A 19 6.07 -0.48 11.31
C PRO A 19 5.42 0.88 11.63
N LEU A 20 4.42 1.28 10.85
CA LEU A 20 3.68 2.53 11.09
C LEU A 20 2.95 2.50 12.44
N GLY A 21 2.51 1.32 12.88
CA GLY A 21 1.73 1.18 14.12
C GLY A 21 0.29 1.71 14.00
N GLU A 22 -0.14 2.06 12.80
CA GLU A 22 -1.49 2.55 12.52
C GLU A 22 -2.40 1.42 12.02
N PRO A 23 -3.72 1.50 12.28
CA PRO A 23 -4.68 0.62 11.64
C PRO A 23 -4.63 0.73 10.12
N ILE A 24 -4.93 -0.37 9.43
CA ILE A 24 -4.92 -0.46 7.97
C ILE A 24 -6.30 -0.94 7.51
N ALA A 25 -7.01 -0.08 6.79
CA ALA A 25 -8.22 -0.40 6.04
C ALA A 25 -7.89 -0.43 4.54
N ARG A 26 -8.28 -1.50 3.84
CA ARG A 26 -7.94 -1.69 2.42
C ARG A 26 -9.16 -2.06 1.59
N TYR A 27 -9.35 -1.35 0.48
CA TYR A 27 -10.36 -1.68 -0.52
C TYR A 27 -9.84 -1.40 -1.94
N GLY A 28 -9.57 -2.47 -2.69
CA GLY A 28 -9.04 -2.37 -4.05
C GLY A 28 -7.72 -1.58 -4.10
N PRO A 29 -7.67 -0.45 -4.84
CA PRO A 29 -6.49 0.41 -4.93
C PRO A 29 -6.33 1.38 -3.75
N PHE A 30 -7.29 1.43 -2.82
CA PHE A 30 -7.30 2.37 -1.71
C PHE A 30 -6.82 1.72 -0.42
N VAL A 31 -5.94 2.44 0.29
CA VAL A 31 -5.41 2.07 1.62
C VAL A 31 -5.54 3.30 2.50
N MET A 32 -6.31 3.17 3.58
CA MET A 32 -6.60 4.22 4.58
C MET A 32 -6.42 3.65 5.99
N ASN A 33 -6.70 4.43 7.02
CA ASN A 33 -6.60 3.97 8.40
C ASN A 33 -7.93 3.36 8.90
N THR A 34 -9.07 3.82 8.40
CA THR A 34 -10.41 3.38 8.86
C THR A 34 -11.35 2.99 7.71
N GLU A 35 -12.39 2.21 8.01
CA GLU A 35 -13.41 1.84 7.01
C GLU A 35 -14.21 3.06 6.53
N GLN A 36 -14.46 4.03 7.40
CA GLN A 36 -15.17 5.27 7.06
C GLN A 36 -14.40 6.09 6.01
N GLU A 37 -13.07 6.16 6.11
CA GLU A 37 -12.23 6.83 5.11
C GLU A 37 -12.30 6.12 3.75
N ILE A 38 -12.41 4.78 3.75
CA ILE A 38 -12.65 4.02 2.51
C ILE A 38 -14.00 4.36 1.90
N GLU A 39 -15.07 4.38 2.70
CA GLU A 39 -16.41 4.73 2.22
C GLU A 39 -16.44 6.15 1.63
N GLN A 40 -15.84 7.11 2.32
CA GLN A 40 -15.71 8.49 1.86
C GLN A 40 -14.93 8.57 0.54
N THR A 41 -13.79 7.89 0.45
CA THR A 41 -12.98 7.81 -0.78
C THR A 41 -13.77 7.25 -1.97
N LEU A 42 -14.59 6.23 -1.73
CA LEU A 42 -15.44 5.66 -2.78
C LEU A 42 -16.55 6.63 -3.22
N LEU A 43 -17.09 7.42 -2.30
CA LEU A 43 -18.05 8.48 -2.64
C LEU A 43 -17.39 9.57 -3.49
N GLU A 44 -16.22 10.05 -3.10
CA GLU A 44 -15.45 11.06 -3.85
C GLU A 44 -15.05 10.55 -5.24
N LEU A 45 -14.66 9.28 -5.34
CA LEU A 45 -14.35 8.65 -6.63
C LEU A 45 -15.58 8.64 -7.54
N ARG A 46 -16.75 8.28 -7.01
CA ARG A 46 -18.02 8.28 -7.77
C ARG A 46 -18.44 9.69 -8.16
N GLN A 47 -18.12 10.69 -7.35
CA GLN A 47 -18.40 12.10 -7.61
C GLN A 47 -17.36 12.74 -8.56
N GLY A 48 -16.25 12.06 -8.85
CA GLY A 48 -15.16 12.59 -9.66
C GLY A 48 -14.32 13.66 -8.94
N THR A 49 -14.45 13.77 -7.62
CA THR A 49 -13.76 14.78 -6.79
C THR A 49 -12.52 14.23 -6.09
N PHE A 50 -12.31 12.90 -6.12
CA PHE A 50 -11.21 12.23 -5.42
C PHE A 50 -9.80 12.74 -5.77
N VAL A 51 -9.56 13.09 -7.04
CA VAL A 51 -8.31 13.73 -7.47
C VAL A 51 -8.68 15.02 -8.20
N THR A 52 -8.35 16.15 -7.60
CA THR A 52 -8.48 17.45 -8.25
C THR A 52 -7.07 17.92 -8.63
N THR A 53 -6.87 18.26 -9.91
CA THR A 53 -5.60 18.80 -10.45
C THR A 53 -5.41 20.26 -10.05
#